data_AF-A0A368G8H5-F1
#
_entry.id   AF-A0A368G8H5-F1
#
_cell.length_a   1.000
_cell.length_b   1.000
_cell.length_c   1.000
_cell.angle_alpha   90.00
_cell.angle_beta   90.00
_cell.angle_gamma   90.00
#
_symmetry.space_group_name_H-M   'P 1'
#
loop_
_entity.id
_entity.type
_entity.pdbx_description
1 polymer ?
#
loop_
_entity_poly.entity_id
_entity_poly.type
_entity_poly.pdbx_seq_one_letter_code
_entity_poly.pdbx_strand_id
1 'polypeptide(L)'
;MTFFYYSCILLVIGVDSASIFCLIHTATPSHATRAHTILETWAKRCDDFMFFTDSPMSADIPHIYWKELHSRDHSWEKIRRIFNHVVDEMEDEYDWYLRADDDAYVIVENLRHFLANYSSKEPHYFGYRWNFFVPHGYADGGVYVLSRPAVEVFNRVMEDPKLCPELHRAEEDQEMGRCLAAAGIYPEDTRDENGSDR
;
A
#
# COMPACT_ATOMS: atom_id res chain seq x y z
N MET A 1 -3.43 -59.00 7.76
CA MET A 1 -2.48 -58.09 8.43
C MET A 1 -2.11 -57.03 7.40
N THR A 2 -2.90 -55.97 7.36
CA THR A 2 -2.95 -55.01 6.26
C THR A 2 -2.08 -53.81 6.63
N PHE A 3 -1.01 -53.58 5.88
CA PHE A 3 -0.13 -52.42 6.05
C PHE A 3 -0.86 -51.16 5.57
N PHE A 4 -1.08 -50.19 6.47
CA PHE A 4 -1.52 -48.84 6.11
C PHE A 4 -0.31 -48.03 5.64
N TYR A 5 -0.31 -47.64 4.37
CA TYR A 5 0.57 -46.62 3.83
C TYR A 5 0.11 -45.25 4.36
N TYR A 6 0.94 -44.59 5.16
CA TYR A 6 0.79 -43.16 5.44
C TYR A 6 1.16 -42.38 4.17
N SER A 7 0.16 -41.93 3.43
CA SER A 7 0.34 -40.88 2.44
C SER A 7 0.39 -39.56 3.19
N CYS A 8 1.59 -38.95 3.26
CA CYS A 8 1.75 -37.58 3.71
C CYS A 8 1.20 -36.69 2.60
N ILE A 9 -0.09 -36.37 2.67
CA ILE A 9 -0.70 -35.32 1.85
C ILE A 9 -0.13 -34.01 2.40
N LEU A 10 0.89 -33.49 1.73
CA LEU A 10 1.19 -32.07 1.75
C LEU A 10 -0.12 -31.37 1.36
N LEU A 11 -0.74 -30.73 2.35
CA LEU A 11 -1.74 -29.70 2.12
C LEU A 11 -1.07 -28.67 1.21
N VAL A 12 -1.33 -28.77 -0.10
CA VAL A 12 -1.33 -27.59 -0.95
C VAL A 12 -2.46 -26.76 -0.40
N ILE A 13 -2.13 -25.90 0.56
CA ILE A 13 -2.97 -24.79 0.93
C ILE A 13 -3.22 -24.09 -0.40
N GLY A 14 -4.46 -24.10 -0.88
CA GLY A 14 -4.83 -23.30 -2.03
C GLY A 14 -4.36 -21.89 -1.73
N VAL A 15 -3.38 -21.40 -2.49
CA VAL A 15 -3.01 -20.00 -2.46
C VAL A 15 -4.22 -19.30 -3.04
N ASP A 16 -5.14 -18.85 -2.19
CA ASP A 16 -6.07 -17.81 -2.59
C ASP A 16 -5.19 -16.68 -3.14
N SER A 17 -5.36 -16.39 -4.44
CA SER A 17 -4.51 -15.43 -5.13
C SER A 17 -4.70 -14.09 -4.44
N ALA A 18 -3.66 -13.60 -3.75
CA ALA A 18 -3.67 -12.33 -3.05
C ALA A 18 -4.11 -11.21 -4.02
N SER A 19 -5.29 -10.63 -3.80
CA SER A 19 -5.81 -9.53 -4.61
C SER A 19 -5.16 -8.21 -4.17
N ILE A 20 -4.60 -7.45 -5.12
CA ILE A 20 -3.81 -6.24 -4.87
C ILE A 20 -4.42 -5.07 -5.64
N PHE A 21 -4.84 -4.04 -4.89
CA PHE A 21 -5.19 -2.75 -5.44
C PHE A 21 -4.01 -1.78 -5.37
N CYS A 22 -3.67 -1.15 -6.49
CA CYS A 22 -2.53 -0.24 -6.59
C CYS A 22 -2.96 1.23 -6.58
N LEU A 23 -2.60 1.94 -5.52
CA LEU A 23 -2.79 3.38 -5.32
C LEU A 23 -1.52 4.13 -5.74
N ILE A 24 -1.59 4.88 -6.84
CA ILE A 24 -0.40 5.42 -7.50
C ILE A 24 -0.41 6.94 -7.45
N HIS A 25 0.54 7.53 -6.72
CA HIS A 25 0.69 8.98 -6.64
C HIS A 25 1.41 9.50 -7.88
N THR A 26 0.82 10.48 -8.57
CA THR A 26 1.51 11.25 -9.61
C THR A 26 1.10 12.72 -9.55
N ALA A 27 1.74 13.57 -10.34
CA ALA A 27 1.37 14.96 -10.50
C ALA A 27 1.85 15.49 -11.85
N THR A 28 1.34 16.64 -12.28
CA THR A 28 1.94 17.36 -13.43
C THR A 28 3.39 17.77 -13.08
N PRO A 29 4.36 17.61 -13.99
CA PRO A 29 4.24 17.25 -15.41
C PRO A 29 4.46 15.75 -15.73
N SER A 30 4.43 14.86 -14.73
CA SER A 30 4.79 13.45 -14.86
C SER A 30 3.74 12.58 -15.58
N HIS A 31 2.54 13.08 -15.84
CA HIS A 31 1.45 12.30 -16.44
C HIS A 31 1.84 11.66 -17.78
N ALA A 32 2.44 12.44 -18.69
CA ALA A 32 2.79 11.99 -20.04
C ALA A 32 4.09 11.16 -20.09
N THR A 33 4.81 11.04 -18.97
CA THR A 33 6.10 10.34 -18.91
C THR A 33 6.03 9.18 -17.92
N ARG A 34 6.05 9.47 -16.63
CA ARG A 34 6.12 8.47 -15.57
C ARG A 34 4.81 7.68 -15.43
N ALA A 35 3.67 8.37 -15.32
CA ALA A 35 2.39 7.70 -15.19
C ALA A 35 2.06 6.86 -16.45
N HIS A 36 2.38 7.38 -17.64
CA HIS A 36 2.28 6.61 -18.88
C HIS A 36 3.15 5.35 -18.86
N THR A 37 4.41 5.45 -18.41
CA THR A 37 5.30 4.27 -18.27
C THR A 37 4.71 3.24 -17.32
N ILE A 38 4.15 3.68 -16.19
CA ILE A 38 3.53 2.80 -15.19
C ILE A 38 2.32 2.05 -15.78
N LEU A 39 1.45 2.76 -16.52
CA LEU A 39 0.30 2.18 -17.24
C LEU A 39 0.72 1.09 -18.23
N GLU A 40 1.81 1.32 -18.97
CA GLU A 40 2.32 0.35 -19.94
C GLU A 40 3.05 -0.83 -19.30
N THR A 41 3.40 -0.77 -18.01
CA THR A 41 4.27 -1.75 -17.34
C THR A 41 3.58 -2.46 -16.17
N TRP A 42 3.73 -1.98 -14.94
CA TRP A 42 3.40 -2.75 -13.73
C TRP A 42 1.99 -2.49 -13.19
N ALA A 43 1.34 -1.36 -13.53
CA ALA A 43 -0.04 -1.12 -13.07
C ALA A 43 -1.02 -2.18 -13.58
N LYS A 44 -0.88 -2.62 -14.84
CA LYS A 44 -1.67 -3.71 -15.44
C LYS A 44 -1.39 -5.11 -14.86
N ARG A 45 -0.43 -5.23 -13.94
CA ARG A 45 -0.13 -6.47 -13.21
C ARG A 45 -0.81 -6.52 -11.84
N CYS A 46 -1.26 -5.38 -11.33
CA CYS A 46 -2.19 -5.30 -10.21
C CYS A 46 -3.55 -5.88 -10.61
N ASP A 47 -4.38 -6.23 -9.63
CA ASP A 47 -5.75 -6.69 -9.92
C ASP A 47 -6.60 -5.52 -10.42
N ASP A 48 -6.47 -4.37 -9.74
CA ASP A 48 -6.90 -3.06 -10.23
C ASP A 48 -5.96 -1.96 -9.70
N PHE A 49 -6.13 -0.75 -10.22
CA PHE A 49 -5.33 0.40 -9.83
C PHE A 49 -6.10 1.71 -9.96
N MET A 50 -5.62 2.73 -9.25
CA MET A 50 -6.10 4.10 -9.37
C MET A 50 -4.95 5.08 -9.14
N PHE A 51 -4.89 6.10 -9.99
CA PHE A 51 -4.01 7.23 -9.76
C PHE A 51 -4.64 8.25 -8.81
N PHE A 52 -3.83 8.90 -7.99
CA PHE A 52 -4.21 10.11 -7.30
C PHE A 52 -3.24 11.23 -7.60
N THR A 53 -3.79 12.40 -7.94
CA THR A 53 -3.03 13.43 -8.66
C THR A 53 -3.50 14.86 -8.34
N ASP A 54 -2.74 15.85 -8.80
CA ASP A 54 -3.00 17.29 -8.65
C ASP A 54 -3.97 17.86 -9.71
N SER A 55 -4.15 17.13 -10.81
CA SER A 55 -4.86 17.60 -12.00
C SER A 55 -5.49 16.45 -12.79
N PRO A 56 -6.56 16.70 -13.56
CA PRO A 56 -7.22 15.66 -14.35
C PRO A 56 -6.28 14.99 -15.34
N MET A 57 -6.38 13.66 -15.45
CA MET A 57 -5.76 12.85 -16.49
C MET A 57 -6.79 12.55 -17.60
N SER A 58 -6.38 11.78 -18.62
CA SER A 58 -7.32 11.29 -19.63
C SER A 58 -8.45 10.46 -19.00
N ALA A 59 -9.66 10.57 -19.54
CA ALA A 59 -10.88 10.01 -18.95
C ALA A 59 -10.91 8.47 -18.89
N ASP A 60 -10.06 7.80 -19.67
CA ASP A 60 -9.86 6.35 -19.71
C ASP A 60 -8.91 5.83 -18.61
N ILE A 61 -8.20 6.72 -17.92
CA ILE A 61 -7.29 6.36 -16.83
C ILE A 61 -8.06 6.50 -15.50
N PRO A 62 -8.18 5.44 -14.68
CA PRO A 62 -8.78 5.55 -13.34
C PRO A 62 -7.96 6.51 -12.47
N HIS A 63 -8.56 7.64 -12.09
CA HIS A 63 -7.88 8.63 -11.26
C HIS A 63 -8.83 9.48 -10.42
N ILE A 64 -8.32 9.94 -9.28
CA ILE A 64 -8.93 11.00 -8.47
C ILE A 64 -7.95 12.17 -8.41
N TYR A 65 -8.48 13.39 -8.42
CA TYR A 65 -7.65 14.58 -8.29
C TYR A 65 -8.26 15.59 -7.33
N TRP A 66 -7.39 16.33 -6.65
CA TRP A 66 -7.77 17.43 -5.78
C TRP A 66 -7.01 18.68 -6.19
N LYS A 67 -7.73 19.60 -6.86
CA LYS A 67 -7.14 20.83 -7.39
C LYS A 67 -6.54 21.71 -6.30
N GLU A 68 -7.08 21.65 -5.09
CA GLU A 68 -6.57 22.37 -3.94
C GLU A 68 -5.29 21.75 -3.36
N LEU A 69 -5.10 20.44 -3.50
CA LEU A 69 -3.92 19.71 -3.00
C LEU A 69 -2.86 19.55 -4.11
N HIS A 70 -2.41 20.67 -4.66
CA HIS A 70 -1.57 20.68 -5.87
C HIS A 70 -0.07 20.57 -5.59
N SER A 71 0.37 20.72 -4.34
CA SER A 71 1.80 20.67 -3.97
C SER A 71 2.19 19.33 -3.36
N ARG A 72 3.51 19.10 -3.29
CA ARG A 72 4.11 17.99 -2.53
C ARG A 72 3.90 18.15 -1.02
N ASP A 73 3.74 19.38 -0.54
CA ASP A 73 3.55 19.64 0.89
C ASP A 73 2.16 19.21 1.39
N HIS A 74 1.27 18.80 0.48
CA HIS A 74 -0.03 18.20 0.77
C HIS A 74 -0.03 16.66 0.76
N SER A 75 1.13 15.98 0.72
CA SER A 75 1.18 14.52 0.64
C SER A 75 0.40 13.83 1.74
N TRP A 76 0.47 14.33 2.99
CA TRP A 76 -0.28 13.74 4.10
C TRP A 76 -1.79 13.91 3.92
N GLU A 77 -2.26 15.10 3.54
CA GLU A 77 -3.68 15.31 3.29
C GLU A 77 -4.21 14.46 2.12
N LYS A 78 -3.41 14.28 1.07
CA LYS A 78 -3.76 13.43 -0.08
C LYS A 78 -3.96 11.98 0.35
N ILE A 79 -3.02 11.42 1.11
CA ILE A 79 -3.11 10.00 1.46
C ILE A 79 -4.28 9.72 2.40
N ARG A 80 -4.57 10.63 3.33
CA ARG A 80 -5.73 10.50 4.23
C ARG A 80 -7.02 10.42 3.42
N ARG A 81 -7.18 11.32 2.43
CA ARG A 81 -8.35 11.30 1.53
C ARG A 81 -8.42 10.04 0.68
N ILE A 82 -7.28 9.53 0.22
CA ILE A 82 -7.23 8.29 -0.54
C ILE A 82 -7.68 7.10 0.29
N PHE A 83 -7.16 6.93 1.50
CA PHE A 83 -7.57 5.79 2.33
C PHE A 83 -8.99 5.91 2.86
N ASN A 84 -9.52 7.12 3.07
CA ASN A 84 -10.96 7.32 3.30
C ASN A 84 -11.78 6.83 2.10
N HIS A 85 -11.43 7.25 0.88
CA HIS A 85 -12.14 6.80 -0.32
C HIS A 85 -12.08 5.29 -0.53
N VAL A 86 -10.93 4.66 -0.24
CA VAL A 86 -10.79 3.19 -0.30
C VAL A 86 -11.79 2.50 0.62
N VAL A 87 -11.98 2.97 1.85
CA VAL A 87 -12.97 2.38 2.76
C VAL A 87 -14.40 2.74 2.34
N ASP A 88 -14.67 3.99 1.98
CA ASP A 88 -16.04 4.42 1.67
C ASP A 88 -16.59 3.79 0.37
N GLU A 89 -15.73 3.54 -0.63
CA GLU A 89 -16.16 3.14 -1.97
C GLU A 89 -15.68 1.75 -2.41
N MET A 90 -14.68 1.16 -1.72
CA MET A 90 -14.01 -0.07 -2.14
C MET A 90 -13.86 -1.13 -1.03
N GLU A 91 -14.51 -0.92 0.12
CA GLU A 91 -14.45 -1.87 1.24
C GLU A 91 -14.94 -3.27 0.80
N ASP A 92 -14.27 -4.30 1.31
CA ASP A 92 -14.41 -5.72 0.93
C ASP A 92 -13.91 -6.16 -0.46
N GLU A 93 -13.31 -5.29 -1.29
CA GLU A 93 -12.90 -5.70 -2.65
C GLU A 93 -11.50 -6.37 -2.73
N TYR A 94 -10.46 -5.80 -2.09
CA TYR A 94 -9.08 -6.31 -2.21
C TYR A 94 -8.38 -6.65 -0.88
N ASP A 95 -7.60 -7.73 -0.89
CA ASP A 95 -6.83 -8.22 0.26
C ASP A 95 -5.71 -7.25 0.68
N TRP A 96 -5.10 -6.59 -0.30
CA TRP A 96 -3.90 -5.77 -0.13
C TRP A 96 -3.98 -4.47 -0.90
N TYR A 97 -3.45 -3.41 -0.31
CA TYR A 97 -3.37 -2.07 -0.89
C TYR A 97 -1.91 -1.66 -0.99
N LEU A 98 -1.42 -1.54 -2.22
CA LEU A 98 -0.08 -1.05 -2.54
C LEU A 98 -0.16 0.45 -2.78
N ARG A 99 0.54 1.27 -1.99
CA ARG A 99 0.79 2.66 -2.33
C ARG A 99 2.17 2.78 -2.98
N ALA A 100 2.27 3.52 -4.08
CA ALA A 100 3.53 3.81 -4.74
C ALA A 100 3.58 5.24 -5.32
N ASP A 101 4.77 5.83 -5.35
CA ASP A 101 5.05 7.07 -6.11
C ASP A 101 5.33 6.77 -7.60
N ASP A 102 5.22 7.79 -8.46
CA ASP A 102 5.36 7.63 -9.92
C ASP A 102 6.78 7.36 -10.42
N ASP A 103 7.79 7.37 -9.56
CA ASP A 103 9.15 6.92 -9.87
C ASP A 103 9.51 5.55 -9.28
N ALA A 104 8.52 4.81 -8.77
CA ALA A 104 8.67 3.42 -8.37
C ALA A 104 8.48 2.44 -9.55
N TYR A 105 9.17 1.31 -9.48
CA TYR A 105 8.92 0.15 -10.32
C TYR A 105 8.68 -1.09 -9.45
N VAL A 106 7.49 -1.67 -9.51
CA VAL A 106 7.10 -2.81 -8.68
C VAL A 106 6.98 -4.07 -9.52
N ILE A 107 7.72 -5.12 -9.14
CA ILE A 107 7.54 -6.46 -9.72
C ILE A 107 6.39 -7.12 -8.97
N VAL A 108 5.16 -6.94 -9.46
CA VAL A 108 3.94 -7.37 -8.76
C VAL A 108 3.91 -8.88 -8.52
N GLU A 109 4.53 -9.68 -9.39
CA GLU A 109 4.67 -11.13 -9.21
C GLU A 109 5.53 -11.49 -7.98
N ASN A 110 6.62 -10.75 -7.73
CA ASN A 110 7.43 -10.91 -6.52
C ASN A 110 6.63 -10.50 -5.29
N LEU A 111 5.90 -9.39 -5.38
CA LEU A 111 5.05 -8.91 -4.29
C LEU A 111 3.99 -9.96 -3.93
N ARG A 112 3.30 -10.55 -4.91
CA ARG A 112 2.33 -11.64 -4.66
C ARG A 112 2.98 -12.84 -4.00
N HIS A 113 4.18 -13.21 -4.44
CA HIS A 113 4.93 -14.31 -3.83
C HIS A 113 5.30 -14.02 -2.37
N PHE A 114 5.69 -12.77 -2.06
CA PHE A 114 5.96 -12.33 -0.70
C PHE A 114 4.69 -12.38 0.16
N LEU A 115 3.59 -11.79 -0.32
CA LEU A 115 2.32 -11.69 0.40
C LEU A 115 1.64 -13.04 0.66
N ALA A 116 1.90 -14.04 -0.19
CA ALA A 116 1.41 -15.41 0.01
C ALA A 116 1.87 -16.07 1.32
N ASN A 117 2.88 -15.50 2.00
CA ASN A 117 3.36 -15.99 3.29
C ASN A 117 2.61 -15.38 4.50
N TYR A 118 1.68 -14.45 4.26
CA TYR A 118 0.98 -13.70 5.30
C TYR A 118 -0.53 -13.85 5.17
N SER A 119 -1.25 -13.71 6.29
CA SER A 119 -2.70 -13.72 6.27
C SER A 119 -3.22 -12.33 5.92
N SER A 120 -3.98 -12.18 4.82
CA SER A 120 -4.64 -10.91 4.52
C SER A 120 -5.70 -10.50 5.56
N LYS A 121 -6.03 -11.40 6.50
CA LYS A 121 -6.96 -11.17 7.61
C LYS A 121 -6.31 -10.59 8.86
N GLU A 122 -4.99 -10.44 8.85
CA GLU A 122 -4.23 -9.81 9.94
C GLU A 122 -3.73 -8.42 9.50
N PRO A 123 -3.58 -7.45 10.43
CA PRO A 123 -3.10 -6.12 10.11
C PRO A 123 -1.59 -6.16 9.83
N HIS A 124 -1.22 -5.89 8.59
CA HIS A 124 0.16 -5.88 8.13
C HIS A 124 0.51 -4.52 7.52
N TYR A 125 1.73 -4.08 7.79
CA TYR A 125 2.33 -2.87 7.22
C TYR A 125 3.73 -3.21 6.74
N PHE A 126 3.89 -3.23 5.42
CA PHE A 126 5.12 -3.65 4.75
C PHE A 126 5.74 -2.50 3.96
N GLY A 127 7.05 -2.49 3.89
CA GLY A 127 7.84 -1.62 3.02
C GLY A 127 9.25 -1.47 3.55
N TYR A 128 10.07 -0.69 2.86
CA TYR A 128 11.44 -0.45 3.32
C TYR A 128 11.42 0.32 4.64
N ARG A 129 11.83 -0.32 5.73
CA ARG A 129 11.71 0.27 7.07
C ARG A 129 12.85 1.24 7.39
N TRP A 130 12.50 2.51 7.56
CA TRP A 130 13.35 3.50 8.20
C TRP A 130 13.16 3.50 9.72
N ASN A 131 14.26 3.65 10.46
CA ASN A 131 14.28 3.61 11.94
C ASN A 131 14.70 4.96 12.57
N PHE A 132 14.63 6.04 11.81
CA PHE A 132 14.88 7.40 12.29
C PHE A 132 13.57 8.21 12.25
N PHE A 133 13.51 9.37 12.92
CA PHE A 133 12.32 10.27 13.04
C PHE A 133 11.03 9.74 13.69
N VAL A 134 10.74 8.45 13.62
CA VAL A 134 9.52 7.83 14.16
C VAL A 134 9.92 6.68 15.11
N PRO A 135 9.48 6.68 16.38
CA PRO A 135 9.63 5.53 17.26
C PRO A 135 9.03 4.28 16.63
N HIS A 136 9.74 3.15 16.69
CA HIS A 136 9.38 1.89 16.01
C HIS A 136 9.45 1.90 14.47
N GLY A 137 9.83 3.04 13.87
CA GLY A 137 10.09 3.17 12.44
C GLY A 137 8.86 3.44 11.58
N TYR A 138 9.09 3.66 10.30
CA TYR A 138 8.07 3.86 9.26
C TYR A 138 8.52 3.22 7.94
N ALA A 139 7.61 2.86 7.05
CA ALA A 139 7.96 2.41 5.70
C ALA A 139 8.24 3.62 4.81
N ASP A 140 9.28 3.54 3.98
CA ASP A 140 9.66 4.57 3.01
C ASP A 140 8.48 4.99 2.11
N GLY A 141 8.40 6.29 1.80
CA GLY A 141 7.32 6.86 0.99
C GLY A 141 7.28 6.37 -0.46
N GLY A 142 8.37 5.84 -1.02
CA GLY A 142 8.38 5.37 -2.41
C GLY A 142 7.37 4.25 -2.64
N VAL A 143 7.36 3.23 -1.77
CA VAL A 143 6.42 2.10 -1.84
C VAL A 143 6.16 1.52 -0.45
N TYR A 144 4.88 1.31 -0.12
CA TYR A 144 4.47 0.47 1.01
C TYR A 144 3.18 -0.30 0.72
N VAL A 145 2.93 -1.35 1.50
CA VAL A 145 1.76 -2.22 1.38
C VAL A 145 1.05 -2.32 2.71
N LEU A 146 -0.27 -2.19 2.69
CA LEU A 146 -1.15 -2.42 3.82
C LEU A 146 -2.08 -3.59 3.51
N SER A 147 -2.29 -4.48 4.48
CA SER A 147 -3.42 -5.42 4.39
C SER A 147 -4.74 -4.68 4.60
N ARG A 148 -5.85 -5.27 4.14
CA ARG A 148 -7.19 -4.73 4.37
C ARG A 148 -7.46 -4.35 5.85
N PRO A 149 -7.23 -5.22 6.85
CA PRO A 149 -7.42 -4.84 8.25
C PRO A 149 -6.55 -3.65 8.70
N ALA A 150 -5.34 -3.49 8.15
CA ALA A 150 -4.50 -2.33 8.45
C ALA A 150 -5.09 -1.03 7.88
N VAL A 151 -5.67 -1.06 6.68
CA VAL A 151 -6.37 0.10 6.09
C VAL A 151 -7.61 0.48 6.91
N GLU A 152 -8.39 -0.50 7.36
CA GLU A 152 -9.56 -0.25 8.21
C GLU A 152 -9.16 0.34 9.58
N VAL A 153 -8.10 -0.19 10.20
CA VAL A 153 -7.56 0.35 11.45
C VAL A 153 -7.04 1.77 11.24
N PHE A 154 -6.31 2.02 10.14
CA PHE A 154 -5.80 3.34 9.82
C PHE A 154 -6.93 4.36 9.70
N ASN A 155 -8.00 4.03 8.97
CA ASN A 155 -9.19 4.88 8.85
C ASN A 155 -9.82 5.22 10.20
N ARG A 156 -10.03 4.22 11.06
CA ARG A 156 -10.55 4.47 12.43
C ARG A 156 -9.63 5.35 13.25
N VAL A 157 -8.32 5.19 13.12
CA VAL A 157 -7.33 6.01 13.82
C VAL A 157 -7.31 7.46 13.30
N MET A 158 -7.56 7.67 12.01
CA MET A 158 -7.66 9.01 11.41
C MET A 158 -8.81 9.86 12.00
N GLU A 159 -9.84 9.23 12.57
CA GLU A 159 -10.97 9.90 13.22
C GLU A 159 -10.62 10.59 14.54
N ASP A 160 -9.52 10.18 15.21
CA ASP A 160 -9.03 10.80 16.43
C ASP A 160 -7.79 11.67 16.15
N PRO A 161 -7.91 13.01 16.12
CA PRO A 161 -6.78 13.91 15.88
C PRO A 161 -5.67 13.81 16.92
N LYS A 162 -5.91 13.20 18.09
CA LYS A 162 -4.86 12.95 19.08
C LYS A 162 -3.98 11.77 18.72
N LEU A 163 -4.56 10.76 18.05
CA LEU A 163 -3.83 9.58 17.59
C LEU A 163 -3.21 9.83 16.21
N CYS A 164 -3.93 10.53 15.34
CA CYS A 164 -3.53 10.75 13.96
C CYS A 164 -3.90 12.18 13.49
N PRO A 165 -3.04 13.17 13.80
CA PRO A 165 -3.36 14.56 13.57
C PRO A 165 -3.45 14.91 12.08
N GLU A 166 -4.42 15.77 11.75
CA GLU A 166 -4.53 16.38 10.43
C GLU A 166 -3.55 17.57 10.34
N LEU A 167 -2.42 17.33 9.69
CA LEU A 167 -1.33 18.30 9.55
C LEU A 167 -1.12 18.62 8.07
N HIS A 168 -0.58 19.80 7.78
CA HIS A 168 -0.10 20.14 6.44
C HIS A 168 1.37 19.73 6.32
N ARG A 169 1.65 18.57 5.69
CA ARG A 169 3.00 17.98 5.66
C ARG A 169 3.29 17.17 4.41
N ALA A 170 4.55 17.27 3.97
CA ALA A 170 5.10 16.46 2.90
C ALA A 170 5.53 15.06 3.36
N GLU A 171 5.90 14.89 4.63
CA GLU A 171 6.39 13.63 5.22
C GLU A 171 5.24 12.67 5.57
N GLU A 172 4.47 12.33 4.55
CA GLU A 172 3.33 11.42 4.62
C GLU A 172 3.70 10.06 5.20
N ASP A 173 4.84 9.51 4.79
CA ASP A 173 5.38 8.22 5.22
C ASP A 173 5.64 8.17 6.73
N GLN A 174 6.16 9.26 7.29
CA GLN A 174 6.37 9.38 8.73
C GLN A 174 5.04 9.46 9.49
N GLU A 175 4.06 10.20 8.97
CA GLU A 175 2.73 10.30 9.61
C GLU A 175 1.97 8.97 9.53
N MET A 176 2.06 8.27 8.40
CA MET A 176 1.53 6.91 8.25
C MET A 176 2.08 5.99 9.35
N GLY A 177 3.39 5.97 9.54
CA GLY A 177 4.04 5.21 10.59
C GLY A 177 3.58 5.60 12.01
N ARG A 178 3.45 6.90 12.30
CA ARG A 178 2.97 7.39 13.61
C ARG A 178 1.52 6.97 13.89
N CYS A 179 0.63 7.12 12.91
CA CYS A 179 -0.77 6.79 13.06
C CYS A 179 -0.98 5.28 13.24
N LEU A 180 -0.36 4.44 12.41
CA LEU A 180 -0.44 2.99 12.57
C LEU A 180 0.15 2.52 13.90
N ALA A 181 1.25 3.12 14.35
CA ALA A 181 1.85 2.81 15.65
C ALA A 181 0.93 3.14 16.84
N ALA A 182 0.04 4.13 16.72
CA ALA A 182 -0.96 4.43 17.74
C ALA A 182 -1.97 3.27 17.94
N ALA A 183 -2.13 2.39 16.94
CA ALA A 183 -2.90 1.16 17.02
C ALA A 183 -2.03 -0.11 17.21
N GLY A 184 -0.72 0.06 17.46
CA GLY A 184 0.20 -1.06 17.65
C GLY A 184 0.58 -1.80 16.37
N ILE A 185 0.36 -1.20 15.19
CA ILE A 185 0.80 -1.71 13.90
C ILE A 185 2.12 -1.02 13.55
N TYR A 186 3.15 -1.80 13.21
CA TYR A 186 4.49 -1.30 12.93
C TYR A 186 4.97 -1.82 11.58
N PRO A 187 5.89 -1.10 10.89
CA PRO A 187 6.47 -1.62 9.67
C PRO A 187 7.28 -2.88 9.96
N GLU A 188 6.97 -3.93 9.21
CA GLU A 188 7.70 -5.20 9.24
C GLU A 188 8.91 -5.13 8.29
N ASP A 189 10.00 -5.84 8.61
CA ASP A 189 11.19 -5.87 7.77
C ASP A 189 10.93 -6.77 6.55
N THR A 190 10.90 -6.16 5.36
CA THR A 190 10.62 -6.86 4.10
C THR A 190 11.87 -7.34 3.38
N ARG A 191 13.06 -7.06 3.90
CA ARG A 191 14.32 -7.38 3.23
C ARG A 191 14.62 -8.87 3.27
N ASP A 192 15.37 -9.33 2.27
CA ASP A 192 15.88 -10.69 2.21
C ASP A 192 17.01 -10.92 3.23
N GLU A 193 17.51 -12.15 3.28
CA GLU A 193 18.60 -12.55 4.19
C GLU A 193 19.90 -11.79 3.91
N ASN A 194 20.03 -11.19 2.72
CA ASN A 194 21.17 -10.37 2.31
C ASN A 194 20.94 -8.87 2.57
N GLY A 195 19.77 -8.48 3.11
CA GLY A 195 19.39 -7.09 3.37
C GLY A 195 18.91 -6.32 2.14
N SER A 196 18.58 -7.00 1.04
CA SER A 196 18.03 -6.40 -0.19
C SER A 196 16.51 -6.43 -0.19
N ASP A 197 15.87 -5.53 -0.93
CA ASP A 197 14.41 -5.54 -1.08
C ASP A 197 13.94 -6.77 -1.86
N ARG A 198 12.82 -7.37 -1.42
CA ARG A 198 12.20 -8.57 -2.01
C ARG A 198 11.19 -8.23 -3.11
#